data_AF-A0A953BK39-F1
#
_entry.id   AF-A0A953BK39-F1
#
_cell.length_a   1.000
_cell.length_b   1.000
_cell.length_c   1.000
_cell.angle_alpha   90.00
_cell.angle_beta   90.00
_cell.angle_gamma   90.00
#
_symmetry.space_group_name_H-M   'P 1'
#
loop_
_entity.id
_entity.type
_entity.pdbx_description
1 polymer ?
#
loop_
_entity_poly.entity_id
_entity_poly.type
_entity_poly.pdbx_seq_one_letter_code
_entity_poly.pdbx_strand_id
1 'polypeptide(L)'
;MRKRTVFGAVSAGVVCGVAVANHHIMQIQLVIGGVGGDTTAQAIQLRQRFAGQNLVSFARLKAYDANGLNPVVLIDFTSNVPNAAGGDTVLVCTNSFKSKTSPMTVPDFIMTNPIPVSYLNAGRITFEFDGGTIWWSLAYGGASYLGSNSVDLTNDSDGNAGPPFGQPLPTAGTMALQYNGPASGASTTNAANYILSPGAAVVTNNARVSFTVKLPCPGDLNNDGFVDDADFVIFAAAYDELICGPVCPADLNGDTFVDDSDFVLFASAYNELLCP
;
A
#
# COMPACT_ATOMS: atom_id res chain seq x y z
N MET A 1 80.79 23.87 8.54
CA MET A 1 79.84 23.16 7.64
C MET A 1 79.35 21.89 8.31
N ARG A 2 78.12 21.86 8.82
CA ARG A 2 77.38 20.63 9.15
C ARG A 2 75.90 20.94 8.91
N LYS A 3 75.34 20.38 7.83
CA LYS A 3 73.97 20.59 7.35
C LYS A 3 72.97 20.00 8.36
N ARG A 4 71.98 20.80 8.78
CA ARG A 4 70.77 20.32 9.47
C ARG A 4 69.81 19.75 8.43
N THR A 5 69.43 18.49 8.58
CA THR A 5 68.35 17.87 7.80
C THR A 5 67.04 18.10 8.55
N VAL A 6 66.08 18.76 7.90
CA VAL A 6 64.71 18.97 8.40
C VAL A 6 63.83 17.84 7.87
N PHE A 7 63.18 17.09 8.76
CA PHE A 7 62.13 16.12 8.39
C PHE A 7 60.82 16.87 8.24
N GLY A 8 60.25 16.88 7.02
CA GLY A 8 58.91 17.37 6.75
C GLY A 8 57.88 16.28 7.06
N ALA A 9 56.94 16.58 7.95
CA ALA A 9 55.78 15.72 8.19
C ALA A 9 54.77 15.93 7.05
N VAL A 10 54.52 14.90 6.25
CA VAL A 10 53.43 14.87 5.28
C VAL A 10 52.15 14.52 6.05
N SER A 11 51.26 15.49 6.20
CA SER A 11 49.90 15.28 6.70
C SER A 11 49.06 14.67 5.57
N ALA A 12 48.73 13.39 5.71
CA ALA A 12 47.75 12.73 4.85
C ALA A 12 46.37 13.33 5.17
N GLY A 13 45.83 14.13 4.24
CA GLY A 13 44.47 14.62 4.31
C GLY A 13 43.50 13.45 4.25
N VAL A 14 42.85 13.14 5.36
CA VAL A 14 41.69 12.25 5.38
C VAL A 14 40.58 13.01 4.67
N VAL A 15 40.29 12.63 3.42
CA VAL A 15 39.03 13.03 2.78
C VAL A 15 37.94 12.26 3.51
N CYS A 16 37.26 12.94 4.43
CA CYS A 16 36.04 12.43 5.05
C CYS A 16 35.00 12.35 3.93
N GLY A 17 34.89 11.18 3.29
CA GLY A 17 33.72 10.88 2.47
C GLY A 17 32.50 11.00 3.39
N VAL A 18 31.56 11.87 3.02
CA VAL A 18 30.24 11.86 3.65
C VAL A 18 29.70 10.43 3.52
N ALA A 19 29.58 9.73 4.64
CA ALA A 19 28.86 8.47 4.68
C ALA A 19 27.40 8.81 4.41
N VAL A 20 26.98 8.73 3.14
CA VAL A 20 25.57 8.70 2.80
C VAL A 20 25.10 7.33 3.27
N ALA A 21 24.56 7.26 4.48
CA ALA A 21 23.95 6.04 4.95
C ALA A 21 22.73 5.75 4.04
N ASN A 22 22.75 4.61 3.34
CA ASN A 22 21.65 4.18 2.49
C ASN A 22 20.47 3.76 3.38
N HIS A 23 19.66 4.74 3.76
CA HIS A 23 18.45 4.58 4.57
C HIS A 23 17.18 4.48 3.73
N HIS A 24 17.21 3.86 2.54
CA HIS A 24 16.05 3.84 1.65
C HIS A 24 15.99 2.57 0.80
N ILE A 25 16.64 1.51 1.29
CA ILE A 25 16.69 0.19 0.64
C ILE A 25 15.37 -0.54 0.98
N MET A 26 14.29 -0.08 0.35
CA MET A 26 12.91 -0.52 0.55
C MET A 26 12.35 -1.14 -0.73
N GLN A 27 11.35 -2.00 -0.58
CA GLN A 27 10.52 -2.51 -1.66
C GLN A 27 9.13 -1.92 -1.53
N ILE A 28 8.46 -1.66 -2.66
CA ILE A 28 6.99 -1.63 -2.68
C ILE A 28 6.55 -3.10 -2.63
N GLN A 29 6.25 -3.63 -1.44
CA GLN A 29 5.91 -5.03 -1.29
C GLN A 29 4.54 -5.35 -1.87
N LEU A 30 3.57 -4.46 -1.69
CA LEU A 30 2.19 -4.72 -2.06
C LEU A 30 1.44 -3.41 -2.36
N VAL A 31 0.56 -3.44 -3.36
CA VAL A 31 -0.35 -2.34 -3.70
C VAL A 31 -1.77 -2.85 -3.95
N ILE A 32 -2.75 -2.17 -3.37
CA ILE A 32 -4.20 -2.37 -3.58
C ILE A 32 -4.77 -1.07 -4.14
N GLY A 33 -5.37 -1.14 -5.33
CA GLY A 33 -5.99 0.01 -6.01
C GLY A 33 -7.45 0.27 -5.61
N GLY A 34 -8.07 -0.68 -4.93
CA GLY A 34 -9.45 -0.64 -4.44
C GLY A 34 -9.83 -1.95 -3.77
N VAL A 35 -10.91 -1.97 -2.98
CA VAL A 35 -11.45 -3.20 -2.37
C VAL A 35 -12.93 -3.32 -2.69
N GLY A 36 -13.37 -4.44 -3.26
CA GLY A 36 -14.78 -4.66 -3.57
C GLY A 36 -15.37 -3.65 -4.55
N GLY A 37 -14.55 -3.05 -5.42
CA GLY A 37 -14.95 -1.98 -6.34
C GLY A 37 -14.84 -0.56 -5.75
N ASP A 38 -14.65 -0.43 -4.43
CA ASP A 38 -14.39 0.86 -3.77
C ASP A 38 -12.95 1.30 -4.06
N THR A 39 -12.79 2.11 -5.10
CA THR A 39 -11.49 2.67 -5.51
C THR A 39 -10.98 3.76 -4.57
N THR A 40 -11.74 4.17 -3.56
CA THR A 40 -11.25 5.07 -2.52
C THR A 40 -10.44 4.32 -1.47
N ALA A 41 -10.69 3.01 -1.29
CA ALA A 41 -10.04 2.16 -0.31
C ALA A 41 -8.74 1.55 -0.87
N GLN A 42 -7.61 2.22 -0.63
CA GLN A 42 -6.32 1.88 -1.22
C GLN A 42 -5.26 1.67 -0.14
N ALA A 43 -4.29 0.81 -0.43
CA ALA A 43 -3.16 0.55 0.44
C ALA A 43 -1.87 0.32 -0.35
N ILE A 44 -0.75 0.79 0.20
CA ILE A 44 0.61 0.51 -0.24
C ILE A 44 1.38 0.05 0.99
N GLN A 45 2.02 -1.12 0.88
CA GLN A 45 2.91 -1.63 1.90
C GLN A 45 4.35 -1.59 1.38
N LEU A 46 5.21 -0.90 2.12
CA LEU A 46 6.65 -0.98 1.92
C LEU A 46 7.24 -2.11 2.76
N ARG A 47 8.37 -2.66 2.32
CA ARG A 47 9.15 -3.66 3.08
C ARG A 47 10.62 -3.30 3.11
N GLN A 48 11.21 -3.34 4.29
CA GLN A 48 12.64 -3.11 4.50
C GLN A 48 13.45 -4.27 3.90
N ARG A 49 14.40 -3.99 2.99
CA ARG A 49 15.22 -5.06 2.40
C ARG A 49 16.26 -5.61 3.36
N PHE A 50 16.81 -4.72 4.18
CA PHE A 50 17.80 -5.02 5.20
C PHE A 50 17.42 -4.34 6.51
N ALA A 51 18.15 -4.64 7.59
CA ALA A 51 17.95 -3.95 8.85
C ALA A 51 18.37 -2.46 8.77
N GLY A 52 17.75 -1.61 9.59
CA GLY A 52 18.07 -0.18 9.69
C GLY A 52 17.43 0.70 8.60
N GLN A 53 16.42 0.20 7.88
CA GLN A 53 15.72 0.91 6.81
C GLN A 53 14.40 1.55 7.28
N ASN A 54 14.26 1.71 8.59
CA ASN A 54 13.08 2.30 9.25
C ASN A 54 13.05 3.84 9.18
N LEU A 55 14.15 4.45 8.72
CA LEU A 55 14.27 5.89 8.59
C LEU A 55 13.65 6.37 7.27
N VAL A 56 12.32 6.36 7.19
CA VAL A 56 11.57 6.74 5.99
C VAL A 56 11.29 8.24 5.89
N SER A 57 11.62 9.04 6.91
CA SER A 57 11.54 10.49 6.83
C SER A 57 12.37 11.01 5.66
N PHE A 58 11.87 12.01 4.93
CA PHE A 58 12.47 12.54 3.69
C PHE A 58 12.34 11.65 2.44
N ALA A 59 11.47 10.64 2.52
CA ALA A 59 11.03 9.88 1.37
C ALA A 59 9.55 10.15 1.07
N ARG A 60 9.09 9.74 -0.10
CA ARG A 60 7.71 9.87 -0.52
C ARG A 60 7.28 8.76 -1.45
N LEU A 61 5.96 8.56 -1.50
CA LEU A 61 5.31 7.76 -2.51
C LEU A 61 4.66 8.68 -3.55
N LYS A 62 4.90 8.41 -4.84
CA LYS A 62 4.23 9.10 -5.94
C LYS A 62 3.54 8.12 -6.88
N ALA A 63 2.40 8.51 -7.42
CA ALA A 63 1.76 7.86 -8.55
C ALA A 63 1.88 8.70 -9.82
N TYR A 64 2.02 8.03 -10.95
CA TYR A 64 2.11 8.61 -12.29
C TYR A 64 1.07 7.94 -13.19
N ASP A 65 0.62 8.67 -14.20
CA ASP A 65 -0.33 8.16 -15.18
C ASP A 65 0.27 7.08 -16.11
N ALA A 66 -0.55 6.58 -17.05
CA ALA A 66 -0.15 5.57 -18.03
C ALA A 66 1.04 6.00 -18.91
N ASN A 67 1.30 7.29 -19.07
CA ASN A 67 2.45 7.81 -19.82
C ASN A 67 3.68 8.06 -18.93
N GLY A 68 3.60 7.75 -17.64
CA GLY A 68 4.63 8.10 -16.65
C GLY A 68 4.72 9.61 -16.40
N LEU A 69 3.65 10.36 -16.67
CA LEU A 69 3.55 11.80 -16.48
C LEU A 69 2.63 12.11 -15.29
N ASN A 70 2.40 13.41 -15.03
CA ASN A 70 1.44 13.92 -14.06
C ASN A 70 1.59 13.31 -12.64
N PRO A 71 2.74 13.52 -11.97
CA PRO A 71 2.97 12.96 -10.65
C PRO A 71 1.97 13.47 -9.62
N VAL A 72 1.40 12.55 -8.84
CA VAL A 72 0.63 12.83 -7.63
C VAL A 72 1.40 12.29 -6.43
N VAL A 73 1.70 13.15 -5.46
CA VAL A 73 2.30 12.74 -4.18
C VAL A 73 1.23 12.08 -3.33
N LEU A 74 1.35 10.77 -3.11
CA LEU A 74 0.42 9.99 -2.30
C LEU A 74 0.65 10.27 -0.81
N ILE A 75 1.92 10.35 -0.42
CA ILE A 75 2.36 10.76 0.92
C ILE A 75 3.80 11.26 0.85
N ASP A 76 4.09 12.27 1.66
CA ASP A 76 5.44 12.71 2.02
C ASP A 76 5.71 12.32 3.48
N PHE A 77 6.72 11.50 3.74
CA PHE A 77 6.98 10.96 5.08
C PHE A 77 7.72 11.98 5.93
N THR A 78 7.03 12.51 6.94
CA THR A 78 7.61 13.49 7.88
C THR A 78 8.20 12.86 9.15
N SER A 79 8.06 11.56 9.33
CA SER A 79 8.55 10.83 10.50
C SER A 79 9.00 9.41 10.15
N ASN A 80 9.72 8.79 11.09
CA ASN A 80 10.24 7.43 10.97
C ASN A 80 9.34 6.41 11.68
N VAL A 81 9.50 5.14 11.33
CA VAL A 81 8.87 4.02 12.04
C VAL A 81 9.84 3.39 13.04
N PRO A 82 9.35 2.78 14.14
CA PRO A 82 10.23 2.32 15.22
C PRO A 82 10.99 1.01 14.92
N ASN A 83 10.38 0.05 14.22
CA ASN A 83 10.96 -1.27 13.99
C ASN A 83 11.78 -1.31 12.71
N ALA A 84 12.97 -1.91 12.81
CA ALA A 84 14.05 -1.78 11.84
C ALA A 84 14.70 -3.11 11.44
N ALA A 85 14.06 -4.24 11.68
CA ALA A 85 14.58 -5.52 11.21
C ALA A 85 14.37 -5.65 9.69
N GLY A 86 15.27 -6.37 9.01
CA GLY A 86 15.05 -6.71 7.61
C GLY A 86 13.75 -7.49 7.45
N GLY A 87 12.90 -7.07 6.52
CA GLY A 87 11.57 -7.61 6.31
C GLY A 87 10.46 -6.91 7.10
N ASP A 88 10.76 -6.05 8.07
CA ASP A 88 9.75 -5.21 8.70
C ASP A 88 9.09 -4.31 7.63
N THR A 89 7.80 -4.04 7.81
CA THR A 89 6.98 -3.35 6.81
C THR A 89 6.61 -1.95 7.27
N VAL A 90 6.09 -1.15 6.33
CA VAL A 90 5.45 0.13 6.59
C VAL A 90 4.15 0.17 5.80
N LEU A 91 3.02 0.27 6.50
CA LEU A 91 1.69 0.28 5.91
C LEU A 91 1.20 1.71 5.74
N VAL A 92 0.91 2.09 4.50
CA VAL A 92 0.29 3.35 4.14
C VAL A 92 -1.06 3.06 3.50
N CYS A 93 -2.15 3.62 4.01
CA CYS A 93 -3.47 3.41 3.41
C CYS A 93 -4.32 4.68 3.40
N THR A 94 -5.39 4.68 2.61
CA THR A 94 -6.43 5.71 2.70
C THR A 94 -7.28 5.50 3.96
N ASN A 95 -8.02 6.53 4.39
CA ASN A 95 -8.93 6.40 5.53
C ASN A 95 -10.02 5.34 5.29
N SER A 96 -10.58 5.26 4.07
CA SER A 96 -11.62 4.29 3.74
C SER A 96 -11.12 2.84 3.70
N PHE A 97 -9.82 2.62 3.50
CA PHE A 97 -9.24 1.27 3.58
C PHE A 97 -9.31 0.67 4.99
N LYS A 98 -9.35 1.49 6.04
CA LYS A 98 -9.31 0.99 7.43
C LYS A 98 -10.40 -0.02 7.75
N SER A 99 -11.62 0.20 7.24
CA SER A 99 -12.77 -0.69 7.44
C SER A 99 -12.81 -1.87 6.47
N LYS A 100 -11.89 -1.95 5.51
CA LYS A 100 -11.80 -3.05 4.52
C LYS A 100 -10.92 -4.19 4.99
N THR A 101 -10.65 -4.30 6.28
CA THR A 101 -9.85 -5.39 6.84
C THR A 101 -10.45 -5.93 8.13
N SER A 102 -10.11 -7.18 8.45
CA SER A 102 -10.32 -7.77 9.77
C SER A 102 -8.98 -8.24 10.37
N PRO A 103 -8.61 -7.76 11.58
CA PRO A 103 -9.25 -6.67 12.31
C PRO A 103 -9.16 -5.33 11.54
N MET A 104 -9.85 -4.29 12.02
CA MET A 104 -9.78 -2.95 11.43
C MET A 104 -8.33 -2.46 11.37
N THR A 105 -7.88 -1.98 10.20
CA THR A 105 -6.48 -1.63 9.98
C THR A 105 -6.08 -0.41 10.81
N VAL A 106 -4.92 -0.54 11.47
CA VAL A 106 -4.17 0.58 12.06
C VAL A 106 -2.89 0.77 11.23
N PRO A 107 -2.90 1.69 10.26
CA PRO A 107 -1.74 1.91 9.40
C PRO A 107 -0.66 2.70 10.13
N ASP A 108 0.58 2.61 9.63
CA ASP A 108 1.67 3.47 10.11
C ASP A 108 1.46 4.92 9.63
N PHE A 109 0.93 5.07 8.42
CA PHE A 109 0.65 6.38 7.82
C PHE A 109 -0.65 6.39 7.01
N ILE A 110 -1.26 7.57 6.92
CA ILE A 110 -2.42 7.82 6.06
C ILE A 110 -1.97 8.52 4.78
N MET A 111 -2.42 8.03 3.63
CA MET A 111 -2.21 8.71 2.34
C MET A 111 -2.80 10.13 2.38
N THR A 112 -2.01 11.11 1.97
CA THR A 112 -2.48 12.49 1.75
C THR A 112 -3.37 12.56 0.51
N ASN A 113 -3.03 11.83 -0.55
CA ASN A 113 -3.84 11.70 -1.74
C ASN A 113 -3.95 10.22 -2.13
N PRO A 114 -5.14 9.72 -2.53
CA PRO A 114 -5.24 8.40 -3.14
C PRO A 114 -4.56 8.40 -4.52
N ILE A 115 -4.21 7.20 -5.00
CA ILE A 115 -3.89 6.96 -6.41
C ILE A 115 -5.12 7.38 -7.22
N PRO A 116 -4.97 8.31 -8.19
CA PRO A 116 -6.09 8.73 -9.02
C PRO A 116 -6.74 7.55 -9.74
N VAL A 117 -8.07 7.53 -9.80
CA VAL A 117 -8.84 6.45 -10.45
C VAL A 117 -8.40 6.25 -11.91
N SER A 118 -8.06 7.34 -12.61
CA SER A 118 -7.54 7.30 -13.98
C SER A 118 -6.20 6.58 -14.12
N TYR A 119 -5.45 6.37 -13.04
CA TYR A 119 -4.12 5.73 -13.07
C TYR A 119 -4.21 4.23 -12.75
N LEU A 120 -5.34 3.74 -12.24
CA LEU A 120 -5.47 2.35 -11.76
C LEU A 120 -5.35 1.29 -12.88
N ASN A 121 -5.76 1.63 -14.11
CA ASN A 121 -5.69 0.72 -15.25
C ASN A 121 -4.26 0.54 -15.78
N ALA A 122 -3.46 1.60 -15.77
CA ALA A 122 -2.06 1.60 -16.16
C ALA A 122 -1.37 2.83 -15.57
N GLY A 123 -0.19 2.63 -15.01
CA GLY A 123 0.52 3.69 -14.30
C GLY A 123 1.77 3.18 -13.62
N ARG A 124 2.35 4.05 -12.80
CA ARG A 124 3.55 3.76 -12.03
C ARG A 124 3.47 4.32 -10.64
N ILE A 125 3.97 3.58 -9.65
CA ILE A 125 4.18 4.04 -8.29
C ILE A 125 5.68 4.00 -7.99
N THR A 126 6.22 5.08 -7.42
CA THR A 126 7.61 5.16 -6.97
C THR A 126 7.69 5.33 -5.47
N PHE A 127 8.71 4.71 -4.88
CA PHE A 127 9.25 5.11 -3.59
C PHE A 127 10.57 5.84 -3.86
N GLU A 128 10.62 7.12 -3.48
CA GLU A 128 11.70 8.01 -3.86
C GLU A 128 12.09 8.93 -2.70
N PHE A 129 13.35 9.36 -2.71
CA PHE A 129 13.84 10.39 -1.81
C PHE A 129 13.37 11.79 -2.27
N ASP A 130 13.27 12.73 -1.34
CA ASP A 130 12.84 14.10 -1.65
C ASP A 130 13.75 14.82 -2.64
N GLY A 131 15.03 14.47 -2.65
CA GLY A 131 16.01 14.93 -3.64
C GLY A 131 15.85 14.35 -5.05
N GLY A 132 14.88 13.47 -5.29
CA GLY A 132 14.49 12.97 -6.63
C GLY A 132 15.04 11.59 -7.00
N THR A 133 15.87 10.96 -6.15
CA THR A 133 16.34 9.59 -6.38
C THR A 133 15.18 8.61 -6.22
N ILE A 134 14.87 7.86 -7.29
CA ILE A 134 13.86 6.80 -7.26
C ILE A 134 14.53 5.52 -6.78
N TRP A 135 14.18 5.07 -5.58
CA TRP A 135 14.76 3.87 -4.97
C TRP A 135 14.01 2.61 -5.36
N TRP A 136 12.70 2.68 -5.54
CA TRP A 136 11.91 1.53 -5.99
C TRP A 136 10.80 1.99 -6.92
N SER A 137 10.43 1.14 -7.88
CA SER A 137 9.46 1.45 -8.89
C SER A 137 8.57 0.25 -9.19
N LEU A 138 7.26 0.50 -9.27
CA LEU A 138 6.25 -0.46 -9.69
C LEU A 138 5.40 0.14 -10.81
N ALA A 139 5.67 -0.27 -12.05
CA ALA A 139 4.82 -0.02 -13.21
C ALA A 139 3.89 -1.20 -13.47
N TYR A 140 2.67 -0.91 -13.92
CA TYR A 140 1.60 -1.89 -14.15
C TYR A 140 0.70 -1.46 -15.34
N GLY A 141 -0.18 -2.36 -15.78
CA GLY A 141 -1.02 -2.16 -16.97
C GLY A 141 -0.41 -2.66 -18.28
N GLY A 142 0.70 -3.40 -18.19
CA GLY A 142 1.37 -4.03 -19.34
C GLY A 142 1.76 -3.03 -20.42
N ALA A 143 1.41 -3.33 -21.67
CA ALA A 143 1.71 -2.48 -22.83
C ALA A 143 1.00 -1.11 -22.80
N SER A 144 -0.01 -0.93 -21.93
CA SER A 144 -0.71 0.35 -21.78
C SER A 144 0.13 1.36 -20.99
N TYR A 145 1.16 0.92 -20.25
CA TYR A 145 2.12 1.82 -19.63
C TYR A 145 3.25 2.15 -20.59
N LEU A 146 3.42 3.44 -20.87
CA LEU A 146 4.37 3.98 -21.86
C LEU A 146 5.49 4.81 -21.21
N GLY A 147 5.44 4.98 -19.89
CA GLY A 147 6.39 5.80 -19.16
C GLY A 147 7.75 5.13 -18.94
N SER A 148 8.68 5.88 -18.34
CA SER A 148 9.99 5.37 -17.94
C SER A 148 9.87 4.32 -16.83
N ASN A 149 10.76 3.33 -16.86
CA ASN A 149 10.96 2.34 -15.80
C ASN A 149 12.27 2.56 -15.02
N SER A 150 12.94 3.69 -15.23
CA SER A 150 14.24 3.98 -14.62
C SER A 150 14.16 4.07 -13.09
N VAL A 151 15.14 3.48 -12.42
CA VAL A 151 15.32 3.42 -10.97
C VAL A 151 16.81 3.52 -10.65
N ASP A 152 17.16 3.89 -9.42
CA ASP A 152 18.54 3.93 -8.96
C ASP A 152 19.17 2.52 -8.89
N LEU A 153 20.48 2.44 -9.14
CA LEU A 153 21.24 1.18 -9.17
C LEU A 153 21.38 0.49 -7.80
N THR A 154 21.02 1.16 -6.71
CA THR A 154 21.15 0.61 -5.35
C THR A 154 20.15 -0.52 -5.08
N ASN A 155 18.96 -0.45 -5.69
CA ASN A 155 17.92 -1.45 -5.52
C ASN A 155 17.70 -2.30 -6.77
N ASP A 156 18.42 -2.02 -7.85
CA ASP A 156 18.23 -2.62 -9.15
C ASP A 156 19.57 -2.69 -9.88
N SER A 157 19.95 -3.85 -10.44
CA SER A 157 21.29 -4.03 -10.99
C SER A 157 21.54 -3.28 -12.31
N ASP A 158 20.49 -2.98 -13.08
CA ASP A 158 20.61 -2.30 -14.38
C ASP A 158 19.90 -0.94 -14.41
N GLY A 159 19.23 -0.58 -13.32
CA GLY A 159 18.55 0.70 -13.17
C GLY A 159 17.24 0.76 -13.93
N ASN A 160 16.64 -0.38 -14.26
CA ASN A 160 15.44 -0.47 -15.07
C ASN A 160 14.49 -1.57 -14.56
N ALA A 161 13.43 -1.15 -13.86
CA ALA A 161 12.41 -2.06 -13.32
C ALA A 161 11.43 -2.61 -14.39
N GLY A 162 11.67 -2.37 -15.68
CA GLY A 162 10.78 -2.79 -16.78
C GLY A 162 11.08 -4.21 -17.28
N PRO A 163 10.12 -4.89 -17.94
CA PRO A 163 8.79 -4.40 -18.32
C PRO A 163 7.79 -4.32 -17.14
N PRO A 164 6.71 -3.53 -17.30
CA PRO A 164 5.63 -3.41 -16.31
C PRO A 164 4.95 -4.74 -15.99
N PHE A 165 4.34 -4.82 -14.82
CA PHE A 165 3.39 -5.90 -14.54
C PHE A 165 2.23 -5.86 -15.55
N GLY A 166 1.82 -7.03 -16.05
CA GLY A 166 0.98 -7.13 -17.23
C GLY A 166 -0.48 -6.69 -17.06
N GLN A 167 -0.97 -6.55 -15.82
CA GLN A 167 -2.37 -6.24 -15.53
C GLN A 167 -2.52 -4.92 -14.74
N PRO A 168 -3.72 -4.33 -14.68
CA PRO A 168 -4.07 -3.22 -13.79
C PRO A 168 -3.80 -3.49 -12.31
N LEU A 169 -3.85 -2.44 -11.49
CA LEU A 169 -3.97 -2.64 -10.04
C LEU A 169 -5.32 -3.31 -9.70
N PRO A 170 -5.36 -4.26 -8.75
CA PRO A 170 -6.61 -4.87 -8.33
C PRO A 170 -7.49 -3.87 -7.58
N THR A 171 -8.77 -3.82 -7.96
CA THR A 171 -9.79 -2.93 -7.37
C THR A 171 -11.07 -3.65 -6.97
N ALA A 172 -11.41 -4.76 -7.64
CA ALA A 172 -12.72 -5.40 -7.53
C ALA A 172 -12.83 -6.44 -6.40
N GLY A 173 -11.71 -7.05 -6.00
CA GLY A 173 -11.69 -8.11 -5.00
C GLY A 173 -10.93 -7.71 -3.74
N THR A 174 -10.37 -8.70 -3.05
CA THR A 174 -9.53 -8.55 -1.86
C THR A 174 -8.05 -8.77 -2.14
N MET A 175 -7.69 -9.05 -3.40
CA MET A 175 -6.31 -9.31 -3.81
C MET A 175 -5.50 -8.02 -3.93
N ALA A 176 -4.18 -8.18 -3.90
CA ALA A 176 -3.23 -7.11 -4.15
C ALA A 176 -2.22 -7.48 -5.23
N LEU A 177 -1.59 -6.48 -5.82
CA LEU A 177 -0.37 -6.68 -6.59
C LEU A 177 0.81 -6.79 -5.62
N GLN A 178 1.45 -7.95 -5.55
CA GLN A 178 2.40 -8.31 -4.50
C GLN A 178 3.75 -8.74 -5.07
N TYR A 179 4.84 -8.25 -4.46
CA TYR A 179 6.20 -8.66 -4.75
C TYR A 179 6.43 -10.12 -4.34
N ASN A 180 6.83 -10.94 -5.30
CA ASN A 180 7.08 -12.37 -5.20
C ASN A 180 8.58 -12.64 -5.06
N GLY A 181 9.14 -12.29 -3.91
CA GLY A 181 10.54 -12.55 -3.61
C GLY A 181 10.90 -12.27 -2.15
N PRO A 182 12.13 -12.59 -1.74
CA PRO A 182 12.59 -12.34 -0.38
C PRO A 182 12.71 -10.83 -0.09
N ALA A 183 12.70 -10.46 1.19
CA ALA A 183 12.91 -9.07 1.60
C ALA A 183 14.26 -8.52 1.08
N SER A 184 15.33 -9.32 1.11
CA SER A 184 16.64 -8.92 0.59
C SER A 184 16.70 -8.78 -0.94
N GLY A 185 15.68 -9.24 -1.67
CA GLY A 185 15.64 -9.25 -3.13
C GLY A 185 15.75 -7.85 -3.73
N ALA A 186 16.59 -7.69 -4.76
CA ALA A 186 16.62 -6.49 -5.58
C ALA A 186 15.44 -6.49 -6.57
N SER A 187 15.12 -5.32 -7.11
CA SER A 187 14.30 -5.18 -8.32
C SER A 187 15.05 -5.81 -9.49
N THR A 188 14.29 -6.42 -10.38
CA THR A 188 14.74 -6.79 -11.73
C THR A 188 13.74 -6.24 -12.74
N THR A 189 12.56 -6.85 -12.85
CA THR A 189 11.49 -6.35 -13.71
C THR A 189 10.15 -6.50 -13.00
N ASN A 190 9.24 -5.54 -13.14
CA ASN A 190 7.95 -5.60 -12.49
C ASN A 190 7.12 -6.80 -12.97
N ALA A 191 7.23 -7.18 -14.25
CA ALA A 191 6.61 -8.39 -14.78
C ALA A 191 7.08 -9.69 -14.10
N ALA A 192 8.37 -9.79 -13.75
CA ALA A 192 8.91 -10.97 -13.08
C ALA A 192 8.78 -10.91 -11.54
N ASN A 193 8.81 -9.71 -10.97
CA ASN A 193 8.85 -9.51 -9.54
C ASN A 193 7.46 -9.51 -8.89
N TYR A 194 6.39 -9.24 -9.61
CA TYR A 194 5.06 -9.10 -9.03
C TYR A 194 4.07 -10.14 -9.53
N ILE A 195 3.19 -10.56 -8.64
CA ILE A 195 2.05 -11.44 -8.89
C ILE A 195 0.81 -10.85 -8.22
N LEU A 196 -0.38 -11.32 -8.59
CA LEU A 196 -1.54 -11.12 -7.72
C LEU A 196 -1.39 -12.03 -6.49
N SER A 197 -1.74 -11.52 -5.31
CA SER A 197 -1.80 -12.33 -4.10
C SER A 197 -2.72 -13.54 -4.35
N PRO A 198 -2.38 -14.75 -3.85
CA PRO A 198 -3.13 -15.97 -4.15
C PRO A 198 -4.54 -16.03 -3.53
N GLY A 199 -4.90 -15.02 -2.74
CA GLY A 199 -6.20 -14.83 -2.10
C GLY A 199 -6.28 -13.43 -1.51
N ALA A 200 -7.15 -13.26 -0.50
CA ALA A 200 -7.25 -12.03 0.26
C ALA A 200 -5.87 -11.55 0.72
N ALA A 201 -5.55 -10.31 0.37
CA ALA A 201 -4.29 -9.71 0.73
C ALA A 201 -4.19 -9.59 2.26
N VAL A 202 -2.99 -9.84 2.79
CA VAL A 202 -2.67 -9.57 4.19
C VAL A 202 -1.70 -8.41 4.20
N VAL A 203 -2.11 -7.31 4.84
CA VAL A 203 -1.24 -6.16 5.08
C VAL A 203 -0.74 -6.18 6.51
N THR A 204 0.46 -5.68 6.74
CA THR A 204 1.15 -5.69 8.03
C THR A 204 1.75 -4.31 8.28
N ASN A 205 1.43 -3.70 9.42
CA ASN A 205 2.06 -2.43 9.82
C ASN A 205 3.45 -2.66 10.43
N ASN A 206 4.18 -1.59 10.72
CA ASN A 206 5.53 -1.67 11.28
C ASN A 206 5.53 -2.28 12.68
N ALA A 207 4.43 -2.20 13.43
CA ALA A 207 4.24 -2.88 14.70
C ALA A 207 4.04 -4.41 14.57
N ARG A 208 4.15 -4.96 13.35
CA ARG A 208 3.99 -6.39 13.02
C ARG A 208 2.58 -6.92 13.29
N VAL A 209 1.59 -6.04 13.29
CA VAL A 209 0.18 -6.42 13.34
C VAL A 209 -0.31 -6.63 11.91
N SER A 210 -0.91 -7.78 11.65
CA SER A 210 -1.45 -8.15 10.34
C SER A 210 -2.97 -7.94 10.29
N PHE A 211 -3.44 -7.52 9.11
CA PHE A 211 -4.82 -7.24 8.81
C PHE A 211 -5.17 -7.92 7.47
N THR A 212 -6.20 -8.75 7.47
CA THR A 212 -6.65 -9.45 6.26
C THR A 212 -7.69 -8.60 5.56
N VAL A 213 -7.52 -8.34 4.26
CA VAL A 213 -8.50 -7.59 3.46
C VAL A 213 -9.78 -8.39 3.32
N LYS A 214 -10.91 -7.75 3.62
CA LYS A 214 -12.26 -8.27 3.46
C LYS A 214 -13.05 -7.40 2.49
N LEU A 215 -14.01 -7.98 1.79
CA LEU A 215 -15.01 -7.24 1.05
C LEU A 215 -15.88 -6.42 2.01
N PRO A 216 -16.61 -5.40 1.51
CA PRO A 216 -17.66 -4.77 2.28
C PRO A 216 -18.63 -5.86 2.77
N CYS A 217 -19.05 -5.76 4.03
CA CYS A 217 -20.09 -6.61 4.60
C CYS A 217 -21.29 -5.73 4.88
N PRO A 218 -22.22 -5.56 3.92
CA PRO A 218 -23.39 -4.71 4.14
C PRO A 218 -24.23 -5.17 5.34
N GLY A 219 -24.24 -6.47 5.63
CA GLY A 219 -24.97 -7.04 6.77
C GLY A 219 -24.31 -6.90 8.15
N ASP A 220 -23.07 -6.39 8.26
CA ASP A 220 -22.35 -6.18 9.54
C ASP A 220 -22.77 -4.81 10.10
N LEU A 221 -24.00 -4.75 10.64
CA LEU A 221 -24.68 -3.53 11.04
C LEU A 221 -24.11 -2.94 12.33
N ASN A 222 -23.49 -3.77 13.18
CA ASN A 222 -22.86 -3.33 14.42
C ASN A 222 -21.33 -3.05 14.26
N ASN A 223 -20.73 -3.36 13.10
CA ASN A 223 -19.32 -3.22 12.77
C ASN A 223 -18.36 -4.05 13.66
N ASP A 224 -18.81 -5.20 14.15
CA ASP A 224 -17.97 -6.12 14.94
C ASP A 224 -17.18 -7.12 14.08
N GLY A 225 -17.45 -7.14 12.78
CA GLY A 225 -16.75 -7.97 11.81
C GLY A 225 -17.46 -9.27 11.45
N PHE A 226 -18.65 -9.52 12.00
CA PHE A 226 -19.51 -10.66 11.71
C PHE A 226 -20.86 -10.20 11.18
N VAL A 227 -21.62 -11.13 10.60
CA VAL A 227 -23.03 -10.93 10.26
C VAL A 227 -23.79 -11.99 11.03
N ASP A 228 -24.28 -11.66 12.21
CA ASP A 228 -24.86 -12.61 13.16
C ASP A 228 -26.18 -12.11 13.80
N ASP A 229 -26.62 -12.79 14.85
CA ASP A 229 -27.88 -12.48 15.56
C ASP A 229 -27.91 -11.03 16.07
N ALA A 230 -26.76 -10.45 16.42
CA ALA A 230 -26.68 -9.06 16.85
C ALA A 230 -27.00 -8.10 15.70
N ASP A 231 -26.55 -8.39 14.48
CA ASP A 231 -26.91 -7.62 13.29
C ASP A 231 -28.37 -7.86 12.89
N PHE A 232 -28.86 -9.10 13.05
CA PHE A 232 -30.26 -9.40 12.76
C PHE A 232 -31.22 -8.61 13.65
N VAL A 233 -30.87 -8.40 14.93
CA VAL A 233 -31.67 -7.55 15.84
C VAL A 233 -31.72 -6.10 15.35
N ILE A 234 -30.61 -5.56 14.82
CA ILE A 234 -30.56 -4.21 14.25
C ILE A 234 -31.38 -4.14 12.96
N PHE A 235 -31.23 -5.14 12.09
CA PHE A 235 -31.96 -5.24 10.82
C PHE A 235 -33.47 -5.32 11.05
N ALA A 236 -33.92 -6.24 11.92
CA ALA A 236 -35.34 -6.47 12.21
C ALA A 236 -36.02 -5.22 12.76
N ALA A 237 -35.35 -4.46 13.63
CA ALA A 237 -35.88 -3.21 14.15
C ALA A 237 -36.08 -2.16 13.04
N ALA A 238 -35.13 -2.04 12.10
CA ALA A 238 -35.24 -1.10 10.99
C ALA A 238 -36.29 -1.53 9.95
N TYR A 239 -36.38 -2.83 9.69
CA TYR A 239 -37.37 -3.42 8.77
C TYR A 239 -38.81 -3.22 9.29
N ASP A 240 -39.05 -3.40 10.60
CA ASP A 240 -40.36 -3.18 11.22
C ASP A 240 -40.83 -1.70 11.13
N GLU A 241 -39.89 -0.76 11.10
CA GLU A 241 -40.18 0.67 10.97
C GLU A 241 -40.51 1.09 9.52
N LEU A 242 -40.16 0.28 8.52
CA LEU A 242 -40.37 0.51 7.07
C LEU A 242 -39.85 1.86 6.54
N ILE A 243 -39.01 2.58 7.29
CA ILE A 243 -38.55 3.94 6.96
C ILE A 243 -37.04 4.05 7.24
N CYS A 244 -36.29 4.51 6.23
CA CYS A 244 -34.90 4.93 6.38
C CYS A 244 -34.82 6.32 7.03
N GLY A 245 -34.31 6.40 8.26
CA GLY A 245 -33.89 7.66 8.87
C GLY A 245 -32.64 8.27 8.21
N PRO A 246 -32.07 9.37 8.75
CA PRO A 246 -30.85 10.01 8.19
C PRO A 246 -29.61 9.12 8.16
N VAL A 247 -29.59 8.05 8.96
CA VAL A 247 -28.59 6.98 8.95
C VAL A 247 -29.37 5.68 9.01
N CYS A 248 -29.29 4.87 7.95
CA CYS A 248 -29.94 3.56 7.91
C CYS A 248 -28.94 2.52 7.42
N PRO A 249 -28.18 1.91 8.34
CA PRO A 249 -27.23 0.86 7.97
C PRO A 249 -27.92 -0.36 7.36
N ALA A 250 -29.23 -0.54 7.61
CA ALA A 250 -30.04 -1.66 7.13
C ALA A 250 -30.68 -1.44 5.74
N ASP A 251 -30.59 -0.24 5.16
CA ASP A 251 -30.91 0.01 3.74
C ASP A 251 -29.70 -0.43 2.90
N LEU A 252 -29.68 -1.70 2.55
CA LEU A 252 -28.55 -2.39 1.94
C LEU A 252 -28.49 -2.17 0.43
N ASN A 253 -29.62 -1.83 -0.20
CA ASN A 253 -29.70 -1.55 -1.63
C ASN A 253 -29.64 -0.04 -1.95
N GLY A 254 -29.78 0.83 -0.94
CA GLY A 254 -29.68 2.29 -1.04
C GLY A 254 -30.93 2.97 -1.60
N ASP A 255 -32.10 2.34 -1.54
CA ASP A 255 -33.35 2.84 -2.11
C ASP A 255 -34.21 3.66 -1.14
N THR A 256 -33.71 3.90 0.07
CA THR A 256 -34.33 4.64 1.17
C THR A 256 -35.48 3.91 1.88
N PHE A 257 -35.64 2.62 1.64
CA PHE A 257 -36.51 1.75 2.41
C PHE A 257 -35.69 0.62 3.04
N VAL A 258 -36.26 0.00 4.07
CA VAL A 258 -35.74 -1.26 4.61
C VAL A 258 -36.85 -2.27 4.42
N ASP A 259 -36.79 -3.02 3.33
CA ASP A 259 -37.86 -3.93 2.92
C ASP A 259 -37.34 -5.32 2.53
N ASP A 260 -38.19 -6.12 1.90
CA ASP A 260 -37.87 -7.49 1.48
C ASP A 260 -36.61 -7.54 0.59
N SER A 261 -36.33 -6.48 -0.16
CA SER A 261 -35.15 -6.35 -1.00
C SER A 261 -33.87 -6.29 -0.16
N ASP A 262 -33.88 -5.56 0.95
CA ASP A 262 -32.77 -5.52 1.91
C ASP A 262 -32.67 -6.80 2.70
N PHE A 263 -33.81 -7.42 3.03
CA PHE A 263 -33.83 -8.70 3.73
C PHE A 263 -33.15 -9.80 2.91
N VAL A 264 -33.35 -9.82 1.58
CA VAL A 264 -32.65 -10.76 0.71
C VAL A 264 -31.12 -10.54 0.75
N LEU A 265 -30.67 -9.28 0.76
CA LEU A 265 -29.25 -8.94 0.87
C LEU A 265 -28.68 -9.33 2.24
N PHE A 266 -29.41 -9.03 3.32
CA PHE A 266 -29.04 -9.38 4.68
C PHE A 266 -28.98 -10.90 4.87
N ALA A 267 -30.02 -11.63 4.48
CA ALA A 267 -30.11 -13.08 4.63
C ALA A 267 -29.01 -13.81 3.85
N SER A 268 -28.62 -13.30 2.68
CA SER A 268 -27.48 -13.83 1.94
C SER A 268 -26.18 -13.70 2.73
N ALA A 269 -25.92 -12.53 3.32
CA ALA A 269 -24.72 -12.28 4.13
C ALA A 269 -24.73 -13.08 5.45
N TYR A 270 -25.89 -13.16 6.11
CA TYR A 270 -26.09 -13.86 7.38
C TYR A 270 -25.95 -15.39 7.22
N ASN A 271 -26.48 -15.98 6.14
CA ASN A 271 -26.40 -17.43 5.90
C ASN A 271 -24.98 -17.92 5.59
N GLU A 272 -24.13 -17.04 5.06
CA GLU A 272 -22.72 -17.38 4.84
C GLU A 272 -21.91 -17.35 6.15
N LEU A 273 -22.44 -16.79 7.25
CA LEU A 273 -21.73 -16.53 8.52
C LEU A 273 -20.36 -15.85 8.32
N LEU A 274 -20.21 -15.18 7.17
CA LEU A 274 -18.94 -14.73 6.64
C LEU A 274 -19.07 -13.28 6.20
N CYS A 275 -18.15 -12.49 6.72
CA CYS A 275 -17.58 -11.33 6.05
C CYS A 275 -16.42 -11.84 5.16
N PRO A 276 -16.64 -12.25 3.89
CA PRO A 276 -15.52 -12.56 3.00
C PRO A 276 -14.65 -11.32 2.76
#